data_AF-F7XUF5-F1
#
_entry.id   AF-F7XUF5-F1
#
_cell.length_a   1.000
_cell.length_b   1.000
_cell.length_c   1.000
_cell.angle_alpha   90.00
_cell.angle_beta   90.00
_cell.angle_gamma   90.00
#
_symmetry.space_group_name_H-M   'P 1'
#
loop_
_entity.id
_entity.type
_entity.pdbx_description
1 polymer ?
#
loop_
_entity_poly.entity_id
_entity_poly.type
_entity_poly.pdbx_seq_one_letter_code
_entity_poly.pdbx_strand_id
1 'polypeptide(L)'
;MATRRKIFVGVSIFKKMVAESEVFVDKTLFIQEIIDGAPKATFITKPRRWGKSINLYMFKNSDKMLFTGEATSLDTKSAKNTKPLKISQINNSEYMEYHGKYPVIFADFEDVVEDNFEAIQEKFRDVIKSLFKKHEYLIKVIS
;
A
#
# COMPACT_ATOMS: atom_id res chain seq x y z
N MET A 1 -22.06 7.27 -27.53
CA MET A 1 -20.72 7.79 -27.20
C MET A 1 -20.14 6.92 -26.09
N ALA A 2 -18.98 6.29 -26.29
CA ALA A 2 -18.35 5.48 -25.24
C ALA A 2 -17.88 6.40 -24.11
N THR A 3 -18.50 6.32 -22.94
CA THR A 3 -18.11 7.04 -21.74
C THR A 3 -16.68 6.64 -21.39
N ARG A 4 -15.71 7.56 -21.52
CA ARG A 4 -14.31 7.29 -21.17
C ARG A 4 -14.25 6.97 -19.68
N ARG A 5 -13.82 5.75 -19.34
CA ARG A 5 -13.70 5.34 -17.95
C ARG A 5 -12.68 6.24 -17.24
N LYS A 6 -13.02 6.74 -16.05
CA LYS A 6 -12.17 7.58 -15.21
C LYS A 6 -11.08 6.72 -14.57
N ILE A 7 -9.89 6.79 -15.16
CA ILE A 7 -8.68 6.14 -14.64
C ILE A 7 -7.93 7.17 -13.79
N PHE A 8 -7.66 6.84 -12.53
CA PHE A 8 -6.78 7.65 -11.70
C PHE A 8 -5.32 7.46 -12.14
N VAL A 9 -4.66 8.55 -12.50
CA VAL A 9 -3.24 8.59 -12.84
C VAL A 9 -2.53 9.43 -11.79
N GLY A 10 -1.42 8.94 -11.26
CA GLY A 10 -0.62 9.68 -10.26
C GLY A 10 -1.17 9.64 -8.84
N VAL A 11 -2.22 8.85 -8.57
CA VAL A 11 -2.72 8.65 -7.21
C VAL A 11 -2.00 7.44 -6.60
N SER A 12 -1.22 7.66 -5.54
CA SER A 12 -0.50 6.63 -4.78
C SER A 12 -1.33 6.01 -3.65
N ILE A 13 -2.60 6.42 -3.51
CA ILE A 13 -3.46 5.97 -2.41
C ILE A 13 -4.24 4.73 -2.84
N PHE A 14 -3.74 3.55 -2.46
CA PHE A 14 -4.37 2.25 -2.75
C PHE A 14 -5.86 2.23 -2.41
N LYS A 15 -6.23 2.74 -1.23
CA LYS A 15 -7.62 2.81 -0.75
C LYS A 15 -8.55 3.61 -1.66
N LYS A 16 -8.10 4.78 -2.15
CA LYS A 16 -8.86 5.58 -3.13
C LYS A 16 -8.96 4.87 -4.48
N MET A 17 -7.89 4.21 -4.92
CA MET A 17 -7.90 3.46 -6.17
C MET A 17 -8.90 2.30 -6.15
N VAL A 18 -8.95 1.52 -5.08
CA VAL A 18 -9.91 0.42 -4.96
C VAL A 18 -11.35 0.95 -4.88
N ALA A 19 -11.60 1.98 -4.06
CA ALA A 19 -12.95 2.45 -3.79
C ALA A 19 -13.56 3.34 -4.89
N GLU A 20 -12.77 4.21 -5.51
CA GLU A 20 -13.26 5.29 -6.38
C GLU A 20 -12.94 5.06 -7.87
N SER A 21 -11.95 4.23 -8.20
CA SER A 21 -11.54 4.08 -9.61
C SER A 21 -12.55 3.28 -10.42
N GLU A 22 -12.82 3.71 -11.65
CA GLU A 22 -13.70 2.96 -12.55
C GLU A 22 -12.99 1.76 -13.19
N VAL A 23 -11.65 1.77 -13.19
CA VAL A 23 -10.80 0.67 -13.66
C VAL A 23 -9.66 0.50 -12.67
N PHE A 24 -9.72 -0.60 -11.91
CA PHE A 24 -8.65 -1.07 -11.03
C PHE A 24 -8.12 -2.41 -11.55
N VAL A 25 -6.81 -2.49 -11.77
CA VAL A 25 -6.15 -3.77 -12.07
C VAL A 25 -5.68 -4.37 -10.77
N ASP A 26 -6.37 -5.43 -10.35
CA ASP A 26 -6.06 -6.12 -9.11
C ASP A 26 -4.76 -6.95 -9.22
N LYS A 27 -3.74 -6.49 -8.48
CA LYS A 27 -2.41 -7.09 -8.32
C LYS A 27 -2.17 -7.64 -6.92
N THR A 28 -3.21 -7.79 -6.10
CA THR A 28 -3.07 -8.23 -4.71
C THR A 28 -2.45 -9.62 -4.55
N LEU A 29 -2.49 -10.46 -5.59
CA LEU A 29 -1.76 -11.75 -5.63
C LEU A 29 -0.23 -11.59 -5.45
N PHE A 30 0.33 -10.40 -5.67
CA PHE A 30 1.73 -10.12 -5.33
C PHE A 30 2.01 -10.30 -3.82
N ILE A 31 1.00 -10.14 -2.96
CA ILE A 31 1.14 -10.40 -1.51
C ILE A 31 1.41 -11.88 -1.26
N GLN A 32 0.67 -12.76 -1.95
CA GLN A 32 0.88 -14.20 -1.88
C GLN A 32 2.31 -14.55 -2.34
N GLU A 33 2.75 -14.05 -3.49
CA GLU A 33 4.09 -14.33 -4.03
C GLU A 33 5.21 -13.98 -3.02
N ILE A 34 5.06 -12.89 -2.29
CA ILE A 34 6.03 -12.45 -1.28
C ILE A 34 5.95 -13.30 0.00
N ILE A 35 4.75 -13.61 0.48
CA ILE A 35 4.57 -14.42 1.70
C ILE A 35 5.06 -15.85 1.46
N ASP A 36 4.63 -16.49 0.37
CA ASP A 36 4.97 -17.87 0.02
C ASP A 36 6.46 -18.01 -0.32
N GLY A 37 7.04 -17.01 -1.00
CA GLY A 37 8.44 -17.01 -1.39
C GLY A 37 9.41 -16.67 -0.25
N ALA A 38 8.92 -16.05 0.84
CA ALA A 38 9.69 -15.57 1.99
C ALA A 38 11.06 -14.93 1.62
N PRO A 39 11.13 -14.02 0.63
CA PRO A 39 12.41 -13.46 0.21
C PRO A 39 12.98 -12.55 1.29
N LYS A 40 14.29 -12.65 1.56
CA LYS A 40 14.98 -11.73 2.48
C LYS A 40 14.92 -10.28 2.01
N ALA A 41 14.91 -10.05 0.71
CA ALA A 41 14.77 -8.75 0.08
C ALA A 41 14.15 -8.91 -1.31
N THR A 42 13.28 -7.98 -1.70
CA THR A 42 12.67 -7.93 -3.04
C THR A 42 12.93 -6.57 -3.67
N PHE A 43 13.46 -6.55 -4.89
CA PHE A 43 13.72 -5.33 -5.65
C PHE A 43 12.77 -5.22 -6.85
N ILE A 44 12.01 -4.12 -6.94
CA ILE A 44 10.98 -3.92 -7.97
C ILE A 44 11.45 -2.85 -8.98
N THR A 45 11.98 -3.27 -10.14
CA THR A 45 12.63 -2.39 -11.14
C THR A 45 11.75 -1.92 -12.31
N LYS A 46 10.44 -2.14 -12.27
CA LYS A 46 9.55 -1.86 -13.42
C LYS A 46 9.53 -0.38 -13.86
N PRO A 47 9.09 -0.03 -15.09
CA PRO A 47 9.00 1.36 -15.58
C PRO A 47 8.07 2.28 -14.77
N ARG A 48 8.13 3.59 -15.03
CA ARG A 48 7.24 4.59 -14.41
C ARG A 48 5.76 4.22 -14.65
N ARG A 49 4.89 4.45 -13.66
CA ARG A 49 3.43 4.15 -13.70
C ARG A 49 3.03 2.67 -13.71
N TRP A 50 3.95 1.74 -13.47
CA TRP A 50 3.62 0.31 -13.34
C TRP A 50 3.00 -0.11 -12.00
N GLY A 51 2.72 0.86 -11.12
CA GLY A 51 2.08 0.62 -9.82
C GLY A 51 3.04 0.09 -8.76
N LYS A 52 4.34 0.39 -8.85
CA LYS A 52 5.32 0.01 -7.80
C LYS A 52 4.93 0.56 -6.43
N SER A 53 4.65 1.86 -6.36
CA SER A 53 4.20 2.50 -5.12
C SER A 53 2.90 1.87 -4.65
N ILE A 54 1.92 1.68 -5.55
CA ILE A 54 0.65 1.00 -5.21
C ILE A 54 0.91 -0.38 -4.59
N ASN A 55 1.83 -1.17 -5.15
CA ASN A 55 2.19 -2.47 -4.61
C ASN A 55 2.71 -2.37 -3.17
N LEU A 56 3.59 -1.41 -2.88
CA LEU A 56 4.08 -1.20 -1.52
C LEU A 56 2.97 -0.69 -0.59
N TYR A 57 2.07 0.17 -1.09
CA TYR A 57 0.91 0.65 -0.36
C TYR A 57 -0.11 -0.45 -0.04
N MET A 58 -0.16 -1.55 -0.81
CA MET A 58 -0.98 -2.72 -0.48
C MET A 58 -0.52 -3.35 0.84
N PHE A 59 0.78 -3.56 1.03
CA PHE A 59 1.33 -4.12 2.28
C PHE A 59 1.16 -3.18 3.47
N LYS A 60 1.31 -1.87 3.25
CA LYS A 60 1.13 -0.86 4.29
C LYS A 60 -0.31 -0.78 4.81
N ASN A 61 -1.29 -1.15 3.99
CA ASN A 61 -2.69 -0.98 4.33
C ASN A 61 -3.15 -2.12 5.25
N SER A 62 -3.64 -1.78 6.45
CA SER A 62 -4.15 -2.74 7.43
C SER A 62 -5.68 -2.96 7.35
N ASP A 63 -6.37 -2.25 6.47
CA ASP A 63 -7.84 -2.29 6.34
C ASP A 63 -8.30 -3.57 5.64
N LYS A 64 -8.56 -4.62 6.41
CA LYS A 64 -9.01 -5.93 5.91
C LYS A 64 -10.32 -5.83 5.10
N MET A 65 -11.22 -4.93 5.48
CA MET A 65 -12.53 -4.76 4.82
C MET A 65 -12.36 -4.29 3.37
N LEU A 66 -11.30 -3.53 3.09
CA LEU A 66 -10.95 -3.12 1.72
C LEU A 66 -10.60 -4.32 0.83
N PHE A 67 -9.99 -5.37 1.39
CA PHE A 67 -9.58 -6.56 0.66
C PHE A 67 -10.72 -7.57 0.51
N THR A 68 -11.56 -7.72 1.53
CA THR A 68 -12.72 -8.63 1.50
C THR A 68 -13.90 -8.07 0.70
N GLY A 69 -13.87 -6.79 0.32
CA GLY A 69 -14.99 -6.13 -0.35
C GLY A 69 -16.12 -5.77 0.60
N GLU A 70 -15.91 -5.94 1.91
CA GLU A 70 -16.87 -5.58 2.96
C GLU A 70 -16.73 -4.12 3.38
N ALA A 71 -15.82 -3.35 2.76
CA ALA A 71 -15.63 -1.93 3.03
C ALA A 71 -16.91 -1.14 2.75
N THR A 72 -17.77 -1.06 3.74
CA THR A 72 -18.93 -0.18 3.80
C THR A 72 -18.43 1.21 4.09
N SER A 73 -18.45 2.06 3.06
CA SER A 73 -18.33 3.52 3.13
C SER A 73 -17.08 4.07 3.84
N LEU A 74 -16.14 4.55 3.02
CA LEU A 74 -15.34 5.71 3.40
C LEU A 74 -16.19 6.97 3.23
N ASP A 75 -17.00 7.33 4.23
CA ASP A 75 -17.65 8.65 4.37
C ASP A 75 -18.34 9.27 3.14
N THR A 76 -18.60 8.50 2.09
CA THR A 76 -19.12 8.98 0.83
C THR A 76 -20.01 7.91 0.24
N LYS A 77 -21.19 8.34 -0.20
CA LYS A 77 -22.21 7.58 -0.93
C LYS A 77 -21.72 7.09 -2.33
N SER A 78 -20.42 6.82 -2.47
CA SER A 78 -19.69 6.72 -3.74
C SER A 78 -18.71 5.56 -3.82
N ALA A 79 -18.73 4.60 -2.88
CA ALA A 79 -17.95 3.37 -3.02
C ALA A 79 -18.56 2.52 -4.15
N LYS A 80 -18.05 2.68 -5.37
CA LYS A 80 -18.60 2.06 -6.59
C LYS A 80 -18.08 0.65 -6.83
N ASN A 81 -16.94 0.28 -6.22
CA ASN A 81 -16.23 -0.97 -6.49
C ASN A 81 -15.71 -1.64 -5.21
N THR A 82 -16.62 -2.19 -4.40
CA THR A 82 -16.27 -2.99 -3.20
C THR A 82 -16.26 -4.49 -3.52
N LYS A 83 -15.69 -4.87 -4.66
CA LYS A 83 -15.55 -6.30 -4.97
C LYS A 83 -14.40 -6.88 -4.14
N PRO A 84 -14.52 -8.12 -3.63
CA PRO A 84 -13.40 -8.78 -2.98
C PRO A 84 -12.20 -8.84 -3.92
N LEU A 85 -11.03 -8.46 -3.42
CA LEU A 85 -9.77 -8.53 -4.16
C LEU A 85 -9.30 -9.99 -4.26
N LYS A 86 -8.55 -10.34 -5.29
CA LYS A 86 -8.10 -11.70 -5.58
C LYS A 86 -7.43 -12.39 -4.39
N ILE A 87 -6.62 -11.65 -3.63
CA ILE A 87 -5.93 -12.20 -2.45
C ILE A 87 -6.91 -12.68 -1.35
N SER A 88 -8.08 -12.05 -1.21
CA SER A 88 -9.08 -12.45 -0.19
C SER A 88 -9.94 -13.63 -0.64
N GLN A 89 -9.87 -14.00 -1.92
CA GLN A 89 -10.61 -15.10 -2.52
C GLN A 89 -9.83 -16.42 -2.54
N ILE A 90 -8.59 -16.44 -2.06
CA ILE A 90 -7.79 -17.66 -1.99
C ILE A 90 -8.35 -18.55 -0.85
N ASN A 91 -8.59 -19.83 -1.15
CA ASN A 91 -9.10 -20.79 -0.16
C ASN A 91 -8.12 -20.94 1.02
N ASN A 92 -8.64 -21.09 2.25
CA ASN A 92 -7.86 -21.15 3.49
C ASN A 92 -6.96 -19.93 3.73
N SER A 93 -7.41 -18.70 3.40
CA SER A 93 -6.56 -17.49 3.32
C SER A 93 -5.86 -17.08 4.63
N GLU A 94 -4.79 -17.78 4.98
CA GLU A 94 -3.80 -17.37 5.98
C GLU A 94 -3.29 -15.95 5.69
N TYR A 95 -3.28 -15.52 4.42
CA TYR A 95 -2.98 -14.15 4.00
C TYR A 95 -3.90 -13.11 4.65
N MET A 96 -5.19 -13.40 4.77
CA MET A 96 -6.15 -12.52 5.47
C MET A 96 -6.04 -12.62 6.99
N GLU A 97 -5.42 -13.67 7.50
CA GLU A 97 -5.08 -13.77 8.92
C GLU A 97 -3.83 -12.96 9.24
N TYR A 98 -2.81 -12.96 8.38
CA TYR A 98 -1.60 -12.15 8.55
C TYR A 98 -1.84 -10.66 8.35
N HIS A 99 -2.88 -10.31 7.58
CA HIS A 99 -3.23 -8.94 7.27
C HIS A 99 -3.48 -8.10 8.53
N GLY A 100 -2.69 -7.05 8.72
CA GLY A 100 -2.79 -6.15 9.88
C GLY A 100 -2.25 -6.72 11.20
N LYS A 101 -1.76 -7.97 11.26
CA LYS A 101 -1.12 -8.53 12.45
C LYS A 101 0.31 -8.05 12.63
N TYR A 102 1.05 -7.89 11.53
CA TYR A 102 2.45 -7.47 11.57
C TYR A 102 2.60 -5.97 11.33
N PRO A 103 3.45 -5.28 12.11
CA PRO A 103 3.76 -3.88 11.87
C PRO A 103 4.54 -3.72 10.57
N VAL A 104 4.05 -2.87 9.66
CA VAL A 104 4.75 -2.55 8.41
C VAL A 104 5.42 -1.19 8.54
N ILE A 105 6.76 -1.19 8.50
CA ILE A 105 7.56 0.03 8.43
C ILE A 105 7.65 0.45 6.97
N PHE A 106 7.03 1.57 6.64
CA PHE A 106 6.99 2.11 5.28
C PHE A 106 7.73 3.44 5.24
N ALA A 107 8.89 3.47 4.59
CA ALA A 107 9.65 4.69 4.33
C ALA A 107 9.40 5.18 2.91
N ASP A 108 9.04 6.45 2.78
CA ASP A 108 8.90 7.12 1.50
C ASP A 108 9.97 8.20 1.38
N PHE A 109 10.66 8.24 0.25
CA PHE A 109 11.73 9.19 -0.03
C PHE A 109 11.43 10.00 -1.30
N GLU A 110 10.21 9.94 -1.85
CA GLU A 110 9.81 10.67 -3.06
C GLU A 110 10.05 12.19 -2.91
N ASP A 111 9.84 12.74 -1.72
CA ASP A 111 10.00 14.18 -1.42
C ASP A 111 11.43 14.58 -0.96
N VAL A 112 12.37 13.63 -0.92
CA VAL A 112 13.78 13.87 -0.56
C VAL A 112 14.55 14.32 -1.80
N VAL A 113 14.23 15.52 -2.25
CA VAL A 113 14.89 16.21 -3.36
C VAL A 113 15.28 17.60 -2.88
N GLU A 114 16.57 17.92 -2.99
CA GLU A 114 17.19 19.19 -2.58
C GLU A 114 18.41 19.50 -3.46
N ASP A 115 18.84 20.76 -3.45
CA ASP A 115 19.91 21.26 -4.33
C ASP A 115 21.33 20.98 -3.81
N ASN A 116 21.50 20.61 -2.53
CA ASN A 116 22.79 20.31 -1.91
C ASN A 116 22.73 19.07 -1.01
N PHE A 117 23.89 18.46 -0.79
CA PHE A 117 24.00 17.19 -0.07
C PHE A 117 23.58 17.33 1.40
N GLU A 118 23.91 18.45 2.04
CA GLU A 118 23.57 18.73 3.43
C GLU A 118 22.05 18.75 3.63
N ALA A 119 21.32 19.44 2.75
CA ALA A 119 19.86 19.52 2.78
C ALA A 119 19.20 18.16 2.47
N ILE A 120 19.76 17.37 1.53
CA ILE A 120 19.32 15.98 1.30
C ILE A 120 19.49 15.16 2.59
N GLN A 121 20.64 15.29 3.26
CA GLN A 121 20.92 14.56 4.48
C GLN A 121 19.96 14.94 5.61
N GLU A 122 19.63 16.23 5.77
CA GLU A 122 18.65 16.71 6.74
C GLU A 122 17.25 16.14 6.47
N LYS A 123 16.75 16.26 5.24
CA LYS A 123 15.45 15.68 4.87
C LYS A 123 15.41 14.17 5.07
N PHE A 124 16.49 13.46 4.72
CA PHE A 124 16.58 12.02 4.96
C PHE A 124 16.48 11.71 6.46
N ARG A 125 17.21 12.44 7.31
CA ARG A 125 17.12 12.29 8.77
C ARG A 125 15.70 12.54 9.27
N ASP A 126 15.00 13.52 8.72
CA ASP A 126 13.64 13.85 9.12
C ASP A 126 12.64 12.74 8.76
N VAL A 127 12.78 12.14 7.56
CA VAL A 127 12.02 10.92 7.20
C VAL A 127 12.26 9.83 8.24
N ILE A 128 13.52 9.52 8.55
CA ILE A 128 13.86 8.47 9.52
C ILE A 128 13.33 8.80 10.93
N LYS A 129 13.52 10.01 11.44
CA LYS A 129 12.99 10.46 12.75
C LYS A 129 11.47 10.31 12.81
N SER A 130 10.78 10.70 11.74
CA SER A 130 9.31 10.59 11.67
C SER A 130 8.85 9.13 11.75
N LEU A 131 9.59 8.20 11.13
CA LEU A 131 9.30 6.77 11.18
C LEU A 131 9.52 6.21 12.58
N PHE A 132 10.62 6.54 13.24
CA PHE A 132 10.87 6.12 14.62
C PHE A 132 9.77 6.62 15.56
N LYS A 133 9.39 7.89 15.47
CA LYS A 133 8.31 8.46 16.27
C LYS A 133 6.98 7.76 16.01
N LYS A 134 6.64 7.51 14.73
CA LYS A 134 5.41 6.81 14.35
C LYS A 134 5.36 5.38 14.89
N HIS A 135 6.51 4.72 14.96
CA HIS A 135 6.64 3.33 15.41
C HIS A 135 7.18 3.20 16.84
N GLU A 136 7.08 4.24 17.67
CA GLU A 136 7.53 4.23 19.06
C GLU A 136 6.92 3.08 19.87
N TYR A 137 5.70 2.66 19.53
CA TYR A 137 5.03 1.51 20.13
C TYR A 137 5.81 0.20 20.00
N LEU A 138 6.68 0.05 18.99
CA LEU A 138 7.52 -1.14 18.81
C LEU A 138 8.72 -1.16 19.77
N ILE A 139 9.18 0.01 20.22
CA ILE A 139 10.33 0.11 21.12
C ILE A 139 10.00 -0.54 22.47
N LYS A 140 8.76 -0.31 22.96
CA LYS A 140 8.26 -0.87 24.23
C LYS A 140 8.07 -2.39 24.22
N VAL A 141 8.03 -3.00 23.05
CA VAL A 141 7.85 -4.45 22.88
C VAL A 141 9.20 -5.19 22.89
N ILE A 142 10.30 -4.47 22.62
CA ILE A 142 11.65 -5.03 22.52
C ILE A 142 12.44 -4.85 23.83
N SER A 143 12.03 -3.92 24.70
CA SER A 143 12.58 -3.68 26.06
C SER A 143 11.99 -4.61 27.10
#